data_AF-A0AAJ2PHI2-F1
#
_entry.id   AF-A0AAJ2PHI2-F1
#
_cell.length_a   1.000
_cell.length_b   1.000
_cell.length_c   1.000
_cell.angle_alpha   90.00
_cell.angle_beta   90.00
_cell.angle_gamma   90.00
#
_symmetry.space_group_name_H-M   'P 1'
#
loop_
_entity.id
_entity.type
_entity.pdbx_description
1 polymer ?
#
loop_
_entity_poly.entity_id
_entity_poly.type
_entity_poly.pdbx_seq_one_letter_code
_entity_poly.pdbx_strand_id
1 'polypeptide(L)'
;MSIIIRREEEKDQRAVEELTREAFWNIYHPGATEHLIVHQLRMQKHVIKDLNLVAEADGQLVGHIFYVASEITADGTRLPSLTFGPFSISPEHQGRGYGQELLEHSLSGGPRS
;
A
#
# COMPACT_ATOMS: atom_id res chain seq x y z
N MET A 1 21.25 -0.42 -2.00
CA MET A 1 20.02 0.29 -1.62
C MET A 1 19.30 -0.63 -0.68
N SER A 2 19.22 -0.27 0.59
CA SER A 2 18.55 -1.10 1.60
C SER A 2 17.37 -0.30 2.11
N ILE A 3 16.17 -0.79 1.87
CA ILE A 3 14.98 -0.32 2.57
C ILE A 3 14.67 -1.25 3.72
N ILE A 4 14.06 -0.72 4.77
CA ILE A 4 13.50 -1.50 5.86
C ILE A 4 12.00 -1.60 5.59
N ILE A 5 11.50 -2.82 5.44
CA ILE A 5 10.08 -3.09 5.25
C ILE A 5 9.53 -3.61 6.57
N ARG A 6 8.47 -2.97 7.06
CA ARG A 6 7.81 -3.30 8.33
C ARG A 6 6.32 -3.05 8.25
N ARG A 7 5.58 -3.58 9.23
CA ARG A 7 4.15 -3.25 9.38
C ARG A 7 3.98 -1.76 9.69
N GLU A 8 2.90 -1.19 9.17
CA GLU A 8 2.43 0.15 9.53
C GLU A 8 2.09 0.21 11.02
N GLU A 9 2.54 1.25 11.71
CA GLU A 9 2.15 1.61 13.06
C GLU A 9 1.28 2.88 13.05
N GLU A 10 0.54 3.14 14.13
CA GLU A 10 -0.32 4.34 14.22
C GLU A 10 0.44 5.65 14.00
N LYS A 11 1.72 5.72 14.41
CA LYS A 11 2.60 6.89 14.19
C LYS A 11 2.87 7.18 12.71
N ASP A 12 2.75 6.18 11.84
CA ASP A 12 3.06 6.31 10.41
C ASP A 12 1.86 6.82 9.61
N GLN A 13 0.64 6.72 10.15
CA GLN A 13 -0.59 6.84 9.36
C GLN A 13 -0.69 8.16 8.61
N ARG A 14 -0.34 9.26 9.29
CA ARG A 14 -0.32 10.60 8.70
C ARG A 14 0.72 10.73 7.60
N ALA A 15 1.94 10.22 7.83
CA ALA A 15 3.01 10.24 6.84
C ALA A 15 2.65 9.41 5.60
N VAL A 16 1.97 8.28 5.79
CA VAL A 16 1.45 7.44 4.69
C VAL A 16 0.39 8.18 3.88
N GLU A 17 -0.55 8.88 4.52
CA GLU A 17 -1.57 9.68 3.83
C GLU A 17 -0.93 10.82 3.04
N GLU A 18 0.01 11.55 3.64
CA GLU A 18 0.76 12.63 2.97
C GLU A 18 1.56 12.10 1.77
N LEU A 19 2.29 10.99 1.94
CA LEU A 19 3.02 10.34 0.85
C LEU A 19 2.09 9.92 -0.28
N THR A 20 0.95 9.31 0.04
CA THR A 20 -0.05 8.89 -0.95
C THR A 20 -0.57 10.10 -1.73
N ARG A 21 -0.88 11.21 -1.03
CA ARG A 21 -1.35 12.43 -1.67
C ARG A 21 -0.32 12.96 -2.67
N GLU A 22 0.95 13.02 -2.29
CA GLU A 22 2.03 13.49 -3.18
C GLU A 22 2.27 12.54 -4.34
N ALA A 23 2.25 11.23 -4.09
CA ALA A 23 2.49 10.22 -5.11
C ALA A 23 1.41 10.18 -6.20
N PHE A 24 0.19 10.64 -5.92
CA PHE A 24 -0.93 10.69 -6.86
C PHE A 24 -1.34 12.10 -7.30
N TRP A 25 -0.64 13.15 -6.82
CA TRP A 25 -1.02 14.53 -7.07
C TRP A 25 -1.02 14.87 -8.57
N ASN A 26 -2.18 15.29 -9.09
CA ASN A 26 -2.38 15.64 -10.49
C ASN A 26 -2.09 14.49 -11.49
N ILE A 27 -2.04 13.23 -11.05
CA ILE A 27 -1.81 12.09 -11.94
C ILE A 27 -3.09 11.71 -12.70
N TYR A 28 -4.20 11.56 -11.99
CA TYR A 28 -5.48 11.14 -12.60
C TYR A 28 -6.49 12.27 -12.75
N HIS A 29 -6.45 13.24 -11.85
CA HIS A 29 -7.33 14.42 -11.85
C HIS A 29 -6.64 15.56 -11.07
N PRO A 30 -7.10 16.82 -11.17
CA PRO A 30 -6.59 17.90 -10.32
C PRO A 30 -6.67 17.53 -8.84
N GLY A 31 -5.55 17.65 -8.12
CA GLY A 31 -5.39 17.17 -6.75
C GLY A 31 -5.16 15.65 -6.67
N ALA A 32 -5.56 15.05 -5.55
CA ALA A 32 -5.53 13.60 -5.31
C ALA A 32 -6.64 13.24 -4.32
N THR A 33 -7.18 12.03 -4.40
CA THR A 33 -8.19 11.51 -3.44
C THR A 33 -7.76 10.19 -2.78
N GLU A 34 -6.68 9.58 -3.27
CA GLU A 34 -6.16 8.29 -2.86
C GLU A 34 -5.76 8.27 -1.37
N HIS A 35 -5.24 9.38 -0.85
CA HIS A 35 -4.94 9.52 0.57
C HIS A 35 -6.20 9.43 1.47
N LEU A 36 -7.36 9.87 0.98
CA LEU A 36 -8.64 9.70 1.70
C LEU A 36 -9.07 8.23 1.70
N ILE A 37 -8.78 7.49 0.63
CA ILE A 37 -9.03 6.05 0.56
C ILE A 37 -8.16 5.33 1.61
N VAL A 38 -6.86 5.66 1.70
CA VAL A 38 -5.97 5.11 2.74
C VAL A 38 -6.54 5.36 4.13
N HIS A 39 -6.94 6.60 4.42
CA HIS A 39 -7.52 6.99 5.70
C HIS A 39 -8.74 6.12 6.04
N GLN A 40 -9.67 5.98 5.09
CA GLN A 40 -10.91 5.23 5.29
C GLN A 40 -10.67 3.71 5.42
N LEU A 41 -9.69 3.17 4.70
CA LEU A 41 -9.39 1.74 4.67
C LEU A 41 -9.00 1.20 6.06
N ARG A 42 -8.26 1.96 6.88
CA ARG A 42 -7.84 1.49 8.22
C ARG A 42 -8.99 1.10 9.15
N MET A 43 -10.19 1.65 8.90
CA MET A 43 -11.41 1.38 9.65
C MET A 43 -12.26 0.25 9.06
N GLN A 44 -11.91 -0.27 7.88
CA GLN A 44 -12.67 -1.31 7.20
C GLN A 44 -12.32 -2.70 7.72
N LYS A 45 -13.34 -3.52 7.97
CA LYS A 45 -13.19 -4.91 8.42
C LYS A 45 -12.47 -5.82 7.43
N HIS A 46 -12.41 -5.43 6.15
CA HIS A 46 -11.82 -6.22 5.08
C HIS A 46 -10.33 -5.92 4.86
N VAL A 47 -9.78 -4.91 5.54
CA VAL A 47 -8.36 -4.60 5.47
C VAL A 47 -7.56 -5.59 6.30
N ILE A 48 -6.51 -6.13 5.69
CA ILE A 48 -5.61 -7.08 6.33
C ILE A 48 -4.46 -6.30 6.95
N LYS A 49 -4.67 -5.83 8.18
CA LYS A 49 -3.70 -4.98 8.89
C LYS A 49 -2.29 -5.60 8.98
N ASP A 50 -2.20 -6.92 9.05
CA ASP A 50 -0.92 -7.65 9.08
C ASP A 50 -0.12 -7.55 7.77
N LEU A 51 -0.77 -7.15 6.67
CA LEU A 51 -0.19 -6.94 5.35
C LEU A 51 -0.14 -5.45 4.96
N ASN A 52 -0.51 -4.53 5.86
CA ASN A 52 -0.23 -3.11 5.67
C ASN A 52 1.23 -2.86 5.98
N LEU A 53 2.02 -2.63 4.92
CA LEU A 53 3.47 -2.49 5.03
C LEU A 53 3.90 -1.09 4.63
N VAL A 54 4.92 -0.59 5.32
CA VAL A 54 5.64 0.64 4.98
C VAL A 54 7.09 0.28 4.65
N ALA A 55 7.68 1.06 3.75
CA ALA A 55 9.10 0.99 3.40
C ALA A 55 9.80 2.25 3.88
N GLU A 56 10.96 2.07 4.53
CA GLU A 56 11.82 3.16 4.98
C GLU A 56 13.18 3.11 4.31
N ALA A 57 13.67 4.26 3.83
CA ALA A 57 15.05 4.44 3.38
C ALA A 57 15.68 5.59 4.17
N ASP A 58 16.88 5.39 4.71
CA ASP A 58 17.60 6.43 5.47
C ASP A 58 16.78 7.08 6.60
N GLY A 59 15.91 6.28 7.24
CA GLY A 59 15.01 6.74 8.31
C GLY A 59 13.79 7.55 7.83
N GLN A 60 13.54 7.61 6.52
CA GLN A 60 12.40 8.28 5.91
C GLN A 60 11.44 7.26 5.31
N LEU A 61 10.14 7.47 5.49
CA LEU A 61 9.11 6.65 4.85
C LEU A 61 9.09 6.96 3.35
N VAL A 62 9.39 5.95 2.52
CA VAL A 62 9.50 6.10 1.06
C VAL A 62 8.39 5.39 0.29
N GLY A 63 7.60 4.54 0.95
CA GLY A 63 6.45 3.91 0.32
C GLY A 63 5.60 3.09 1.27
N HIS A 64 4.45 2.63 0.76
CA HIS A 64 3.56 1.72 1.48
C HIS A 64 2.71 0.89 0.52
N ILE A 65 2.15 -0.20 1.03
CA ILE A 65 1.19 -1.05 0.34
C ILE A 65 0.09 -1.51 1.31
N PHE A 66 -1.17 -1.38 0.89
CA PHE A 66 -2.34 -1.85 1.62
C PHE A 66 -2.91 -3.12 0.98
N TYR A 67 -3.51 -4.00 1.78
CA TYR A 67 -4.23 -5.18 1.28
C TYR A 67 -5.66 -5.24 1.83
N VAL A 68 -6.59 -5.57 0.93
CA VAL A 68 -8.01 -5.74 1.21
C VAL A 68 -8.42 -7.15 0.76
N ALA A 69 -9.06 -7.89 1.65
CA ALA A 69 -9.73 -9.14 1.30
C ALA A 69 -10.90 -8.84 0.35
N SER A 70 -10.92 -9.51 -0.79
CA SER A 70 -11.91 -9.34 -1.84
C SER A 70 -12.39 -10.68 -2.38
N GLU A 71 -13.34 -10.65 -3.31
CA GLU A 71 -13.89 -11.86 -3.92
C GLU A 71 -14.17 -11.58 -5.39
N ILE A 72 -13.81 -12.52 -6.25
CA ILE A 72 -14.12 -12.50 -7.68
C ILE A 72 -15.30 -13.45 -7.89
N THR A 73 -16.38 -12.93 -8.47
CA THR A 73 -17.54 -13.75 -8.87
C THR A 73 -17.52 -13.94 -10.39
N ALA A 74 -17.47 -15.20 -10.84
CA ALA A 74 -17.54 -15.57 -12.25
C ALA A 74 -18.32 -16.88 -12.40
N ASP A 75 -19.28 -16.91 -13.33
CA ASP A 75 -20.09 -18.10 -13.66
C ASP A 75 -20.69 -18.82 -12.45
N GLY A 76 -21.18 -18.05 -11.46
CA GLY A 76 -21.76 -18.59 -10.21
C GLY A 76 -20.72 -19.10 -9.20
N THR A 77 -19.43 -19.05 -9.51
CA THR A 77 -18.33 -19.39 -8.61
C THR A 77 -17.81 -18.13 -7.91
N ARG A 78 -17.58 -18.25 -6.60
CA ARG A 78 -16.99 -17.21 -5.76
C ARG A 78 -15.56 -17.61 -5.40
N LEU A 79 -14.60 -16.84 -5.86
CA LEU A 79 -13.17 -17.07 -5.63
C LEU A 79 -12.63 -16.03 -4.64
N PRO A 80 -12.16 -16.44 -3.45
CA PRO A 80 -11.46 -15.54 -2.54
C PRO A 80 -10.24 -14.92 -3.23
N SER A 81 -10.04 -13.62 -3.02
CA SER A 81 -8.94 -12.86 -3.60
C SER A 81 -8.39 -11.86 -2.58
N LEU A 82 -7.18 -11.39 -2.83
CA LEU A 82 -6.59 -10.26 -2.15
C LEU A 82 -6.34 -9.16 -3.18
N THR A 83 -6.85 -7.97 -2.90
CA THR A 83 -6.57 -6.78 -3.69
C THR A 83 -5.60 -5.90 -2.93
N PHE A 84 -4.45 -5.59 -3.52
CA PHE A 84 -3.58 -4.57 -2.96
C PHE A 84 -3.93 -3.19 -3.52
N GLY A 85 -3.86 -2.17 -2.67
CA GLY A 85 -4.17 -0.80 -3.03
C GLY A 85 -4.80 0.00 -1.89
N PRO A 86 -4.41 1.27 -1.71
CA PRO A 86 -3.39 2.00 -2.46
C PRO A 86 -1.96 1.45 -2.27
N PHE A 87 -1.13 1.63 -3.30
CA PHE A 87 0.30 1.31 -3.33
C PHE A 87 1.02 2.53 -3.90
N SER A 88 1.97 3.08 -3.15
CA SER A 88 2.68 4.28 -3.59
C SER A 88 4.10 4.35 -3.07
N ILE A 89 4.97 4.92 -3.90
CA ILE A 89 6.32 5.36 -3.56
C ILE A 89 6.34 6.88 -3.67
N SER A 90 6.95 7.55 -2.69
CA SER A 90 7.13 9.01 -2.68
C SER A 90 7.80 9.48 -3.98
N PRO A 91 7.33 10.56 -4.63
CA PRO A 91 7.80 11.00 -5.95
C PRO A 91 9.33 11.06 -6.11
N GLU A 92 10.03 11.59 -5.11
CA GLU A 92 11.48 11.75 -5.10
C GLU A 92 12.26 10.43 -5.04
N HIS A 93 11.60 9.34 -4.66
CA HIS A 93 12.16 7.99 -4.55
C HIS A 93 11.68 7.01 -5.65
N GLN A 94 10.84 7.47 -6.58
CA GLN A 94 10.40 6.66 -7.72
C GLN A 94 11.56 6.35 -8.69
N GLY A 95 11.45 5.25 -9.44
CA GLY A 95 12.48 4.82 -10.39
C GLY A 95 13.75 4.23 -9.76
N ARG A 96 13.74 3.98 -8.44
CA ARG A 96 14.89 3.47 -7.67
C ARG A 96 14.79 1.99 -7.26
N GLY A 97 13.75 1.28 -7.69
CA GLY A 97 13.53 -0.13 -7.35
C GLY A 97 12.76 -0.40 -6.05
N TYR A 98 12.53 0.61 -5.20
CA TYR A 98 11.83 0.43 -3.90
C TYR A 98 10.41 -0.14 -4.04
N GLY A 99 9.68 0.27 -5.10
CA GLY A 99 8.35 -0.27 -5.35
C GLY A 99 8.35 -1.77 -5.65
N GLN A 100 9.34 -2.23 -6.42
CA GLN A 100 9.49 -3.65 -6.73
C GLN A 100 9.85 -4.43 -5.46
N GLU A 101 10.84 -3.96 -4.69
CA GLU A 101 11.27 -4.62 -3.45
C GLU A 101 10.13 -4.70 -2.41
N LEU A 102 9.34 -3.63 -2.26
CA LEU A 102 8.17 -3.60 -1.38
C LEU A 102 7.09 -4.60 -1.82
N LEU A 103 6.77 -4.65 -3.12
CA LEU A 103 5.78 -5.57 -3.67
C LEU A 103 6.24 -7.04 -3.55
N GLU A 104 7.49 -7.33 -3.87
CA GLU A 104 8.04 -8.68 -3.76
C GLU A 104 8.01 -9.17 -2.30
N HIS A 105 8.41 -8.31 -1.36
CA HIS A 105 8.33 -8.62 0.06
C HIS A 105 6.87 -8.89 0.49
N SER A 106 5.93 -8.05 0.08
CA SER A 106 4.52 -8.19 0.47
C SER A 106 3.87 -9.47 -0.07
N LEU A 107 4.27 -9.91 -1.26
CA LEU A 107 3.81 -11.17 -1.85
C LEU A 107 4.43 -12.40 -1.19
N SER A 108 5.68 -12.31 -0.74
CA SER A 108 6.38 -13.43 -0.08
C SER A 108 5.76 -13.86 1.26
N GLY A 109 5.04 -12.93 1.91
CA GLY A 109 4.32 -13.16 3.17
C GLY A 109 2.86 -13.58 3.02
N GLY A 110 2.32 -13.65 1.81
CA GLY A 110 0.96 -14.13 1.56
C GLY A 110 0.79 -15.63 1.86
N PRO A 111 -0.44 -16.13 2.12
CA PRO A 111 -0.66 -17.55 2.28
C PRO A 111 -0.18 -18.28 1.01
N ARG A 112 0.84 -19.11 1.17
CA ARG A 112 1.29 -20.01 0.10
C ARG A 112 0.16 -21.00 -0.16
N SER A 113 -0.45 -20.92 -1.35
CA SER A 113 -1.33 -21.95 -1.88
C SER A 113 -0.58 -23.24 -2.13
#